data_AF-A0A522N239-F1
#
_entry.id   AF-A0A522N239-F1
#
_cell.length_a   1.000
_cell.length_b   1.000
_cell.length_c   1.000
_cell.angle_alpha   90.00
_cell.angle_beta   90.00
_cell.angle_gamma   90.00
#
_symmetry.space_group_name_H-M   'P 1'
#
loop_
_entity.id
_entity.type
_entity.pdbx_description
1 polymer ?
#
loop_
_entity_poly.entity_id
_entity_poly.type
_entity_poly.pdbx_seq_one_letter_code
_entity_poly.pdbx_strand_id
1 'polypeptide(L)'
;MTLSPRSAVLYSASLAALLLLSACGKHESAAPTGQPAAAGTAAASSTMAPAPATSGTAANMAPPSTVKQPAAAASAAATPAPTPITVAKLTLGSAVNAEHQITRPGTRFASDEKTIYASVATEGQSRDATLNATWRYLEGKGQLVSSISQSIATDGPAITTFKVQNPDLWPEGKYKVEISLDGKPVAQQSFEISKR
;
A
#
# COMPACT_ATOMS: atom_id res chain seq x y z
N MET A 1 -28.73 -1.43 -43.74
CA MET A 1 -27.94 -1.62 -44.98
C MET A 1 -27.61 -0.25 -45.54
N THR A 2 -26.37 0.19 -45.37
CA THR A 2 -25.69 1.17 -46.24
C THR A 2 -24.19 1.06 -45.93
N LEU A 3 -23.47 0.41 -46.85
CA LEU A 3 -22.01 0.28 -46.85
C LEU A 3 -21.37 1.52 -47.47
N SER A 4 -20.15 1.88 -47.03
CA SER A 4 -19.10 2.59 -47.80
C SER A 4 -17.81 2.70 -46.96
N PRO A 5 -16.61 2.85 -47.55
CA PRO A 5 -15.86 1.76 -48.17
C PRO A 5 -14.40 1.63 -47.67
N ARG A 6 -13.83 0.44 -47.89
CA ARG A 6 -12.39 0.14 -47.80
C ARG A 6 -11.63 0.73 -48.99
N SER A 7 -10.46 1.32 -48.76
CA SER A 7 -9.27 1.40 -49.65
C SER A 7 -8.16 2.14 -48.90
N ALA A 8 -7.13 1.47 -48.36
CA ALA A 8 -5.93 0.93 -49.03
C ALA A 8 -4.77 1.95 -49.03
N VAL A 9 -3.52 1.44 -49.02
CA VAL A 9 -2.23 2.16 -49.27
C VAL A 9 -1.68 2.81 -47.97
N LEU A 10 -0.60 2.37 -47.28
CA LEU A 10 0.61 1.62 -47.63
C LEU A 10 1.19 0.83 -46.44
N TYR A 11 1.51 -0.44 -46.69
CA TYR A 11 2.50 -1.21 -45.94
C TYR A 11 3.90 -0.73 -46.38
N SER A 12 4.66 -0.14 -45.47
CA SER A 12 6.09 0.11 -45.67
C SER A 12 6.89 -1.04 -45.11
N ALA A 13 7.32 -1.92 -45.99
CA ALA A 13 8.31 -2.95 -45.71
C ALA A 13 9.67 -2.30 -45.34
N SER A 14 10.33 -2.82 -44.32
CA SER A 14 11.76 -2.63 -44.13
C SER A 14 12.35 -3.97 -43.73
N LEU A 15 12.68 -4.76 -44.76
CA LEU A 15 13.70 -5.79 -44.66
C LEU A 15 15.06 -5.11 -44.61
N ALA A 16 15.84 -5.38 -43.58
CA ALA A 16 17.29 -5.38 -43.67
C ALA A 16 17.82 -6.51 -42.79
N ALA A 17 18.14 -7.61 -43.45
CA ALA A 17 18.96 -8.68 -42.92
C ALA A 17 20.37 -8.16 -42.64
N LEU A 18 21.01 -8.63 -41.58
CA LEU A 18 22.45 -8.85 -41.54
C LEU A 18 22.79 -9.92 -40.50
N LEU A 19 22.94 -11.13 -41.02
CA LEU A 19 23.73 -12.21 -40.44
C LEU A 19 25.19 -11.74 -40.38
N LEU A 20 25.78 -11.73 -39.18
CA LEU A 20 27.23 -11.80 -39.04
C LEU A 20 27.59 -13.08 -38.29
N LEU A 21 28.13 -14.02 -39.07
CA LEU A 21 28.96 -15.13 -38.62
C LEU A 21 30.30 -14.56 -38.12
N SER A 22 30.65 -14.82 -36.87
CA SER A 22 32.05 -14.81 -36.38
C SER A 22 32.14 -16.04 -35.47
N ALA A 23 32.64 -17.18 -35.97
CA ALA A 23 34.05 -17.53 -36.18
C ALA A 23 34.83 -17.63 -34.85
N CYS A 24 35.41 -18.81 -34.65
CA CYS A 24 36.31 -19.29 -33.59
C CYS A 24 37.03 -18.23 -32.75
N GLY A 25 37.05 -18.46 -31.43
CA GLY A 25 37.92 -17.69 -30.54
C GLY A 25 37.77 -18.11 -29.09
N LYS A 26 38.40 -19.24 -28.76
CA LYS A 26 38.72 -19.65 -27.40
C LYS A 26 39.37 -18.49 -26.62
N HIS A 27 38.72 -18.00 -25.57
CA HIS A 27 39.42 -17.37 -24.47
C HIS A 27 38.62 -17.54 -23.17
N GLU A 28 39.22 -18.32 -22.28
CA GLU A 28 38.96 -18.36 -20.85
C GLU A 28 38.78 -16.95 -20.27
N SER A 29 37.82 -16.79 -19.37
CA SER A 29 37.84 -15.74 -18.35
C SER A 29 38.11 -16.42 -17.01
N ALA A 30 39.36 -16.29 -16.58
CA ALA A 30 39.86 -16.68 -15.28
C ALA A 30 39.27 -15.79 -14.18
N ALA A 31 39.09 -16.38 -13.00
CA ALA A 31 38.91 -15.70 -11.72
C ALA A 31 40.10 -14.78 -11.40
N PRO A 32 39.96 -13.86 -10.42
CA PRO A 32 40.42 -14.20 -9.07
C PRO A 32 39.39 -13.83 -7.99
N THR A 33 39.05 -14.73 -7.07
CA THR A 33 39.77 -15.05 -5.81
C THR A 33 39.53 -14.03 -4.70
N GLY A 34 38.81 -14.45 -3.67
CA GLY A 34 38.65 -13.70 -2.42
C GLY A 34 37.66 -14.27 -1.40
N GLN A 35 37.64 -15.60 -1.19
CA GLN A 35 37.25 -16.23 0.10
C GLN A 35 38.27 -15.81 1.20
N PRO A 36 38.11 -16.09 2.53
CA PRO A 36 37.27 -17.11 3.22
C PRO A 36 36.44 -16.55 4.41
N ALA A 37 35.28 -17.10 4.77
CA ALA A 37 34.93 -18.41 5.38
C ALA A 37 35.21 -18.51 6.89
N ALA A 38 34.13 -18.78 7.66
CA ALA A 38 34.01 -19.79 8.73
C ALA A 38 32.62 -19.59 9.38
N ALA A 39 31.64 -20.48 9.16
CA ALA A 39 31.52 -21.84 9.70
C ALA A 39 31.36 -21.85 11.23
N GLY A 40 30.22 -22.37 11.70
CA GLY A 40 29.93 -22.62 13.10
C GLY A 40 28.68 -23.49 13.21
N THR A 41 28.91 -24.77 13.52
CA THR A 41 28.04 -25.92 13.32
C THR A 41 27.30 -26.31 14.61
N ALA A 42 26.09 -26.86 14.43
CA ALA A 42 25.44 -27.95 15.20
C ALA A 42 25.03 -27.79 16.68
N ALA A 43 23.71 -28.00 16.85
CA ALA A 43 23.06 -29.12 17.57
C ALA A 43 23.02 -29.20 19.12
N ALA A 44 21.77 -29.44 19.57
CA ALA A 44 21.33 -30.58 20.39
C ALA A 44 20.82 -30.33 21.84
N SER A 45 19.58 -30.77 22.05
CA SER A 45 19.00 -31.55 23.17
C SER A 45 18.75 -30.98 24.59
N SER A 46 17.46 -31.07 24.97
CA SER A 46 16.84 -31.63 26.19
C SER A 46 17.35 -31.29 27.61
N THR A 47 16.43 -31.06 28.56
CA THR A 47 16.17 -31.93 29.75
C THR A 47 15.20 -31.30 30.78
N MET A 48 14.46 -32.20 31.44
CA MET A 48 13.40 -32.10 32.45
C MET A 48 13.71 -31.37 33.78
N ALA A 49 12.69 -30.65 34.30
CA ALA A 49 11.98 -30.80 35.60
C ALA A 49 12.77 -30.87 36.96
N PRO A 50 12.13 -31.08 38.14
CA PRO A 50 11.90 -30.05 39.18
C PRO A 50 12.55 -30.39 40.55
N ALA A 51 12.57 -29.47 41.55
CA ALA A 51 12.58 -29.83 42.98
C ALA A 51 12.40 -28.63 43.96
N PRO A 52 11.96 -28.86 45.22
CA PRO A 52 11.34 -27.89 46.13
C PRO A 52 12.07 -27.68 47.49
N ALA A 53 11.45 -26.89 48.38
CA ALA A 53 11.55 -26.90 49.87
C ALA A 53 12.84 -26.30 50.52
N THR A 54 12.89 -25.64 51.68
CA THR A 54 11.95 -25.44 52.82
C THR A 54 12.51 -24.39 53.80
N SER A 55 11.59 -23.72 54.53
CA SER A 55 11.65 -23.36 55.96
C SER A 55 12.67 -22.35 56.51
N GLY A 56 12.14 -21.26 57.08
CA GLY A 56 12.78 -20.40 58.08
C GLY A 56 11.72 -19.65 58.89
N THR A 57 11.49 -20.12 60.11
CA THR A 57 10.45 -19.72 61.08
C THR A 57 10.77 -18.41 61.83
N ALA A 58 9.71 -17.81 62.38
CA ALA A 58 9.65 -16.98 63.60
C ALA A 58 9.71 -15.43 63.47
N ALA A 59 8.50 -14.85 63.46
CA ALA A 59 7.99 -13.81 64.37
C ALA A 59 8.97 -12.79 64.99
N ASN A 60 8.69 -11.49 64.78
CA ASN A 60 8.48 -10.60 65.92
C ASN A 60 7.71 -9.32 65.56
N MET A 61 7.02 -8.82 66.58
CA MET A 61 6.05 -7.73 66.68
C MET A 61 6.47 -6.33 66.21
N ALA A 62 5.39 -5.57 65.95
CA ALA A 62 5.13 -4.15 66.25
C ALA A 62 5.34 -3.11 65.12
N PRO A 63 4.29 -2.34 64.78
CA PRO A 63 4.34 -1.28 63.79
C PRO A 63 4.80 0.04 64.41
N PRO A 64 5.55 0.88 63.69
CA PRO A 64 5.43 2.32 63.83
C PRO A 64 4.71 2.91 62.62
N SER A 65 3.56 3.50 62.92
CA SER A 65 2.75 4.33 62.03
C SER A 65 3.62 5.32 61.27
N THR A 66 3.86 5.07 59.99
CA THR A 66 4.37 6.09 59.09
C THR A 66 3.17 6.75 58.44
N VAL A 67 2.89 7.97 58.87
CA VAL A 67 1.93 8.88 58.24
C VAL A 67 2.28 8.97 56.75
N LYS A 68 1.48 8.32 55.89
CA LYS A 68 1.52 8.54 54.45
C LYS A 68 1.05 9.97 54.20
N GLN A 69 2.01 10.88 54.12
CA GLN A 69 1.84 12.16 53.48
C GLN A 69 1.21 11.93 52.09
N PRO A 70 0.06 12.52 51.77
CA PRO A 70 -0.44 12.54 50.41
C PRO A 70 0.56 13.34 49.57
N ALA A 71 1.50 12.63 48.94
CA ALA A 71 2.18 13.18 47.79
C ALA A 71 1.08 13.44 46.76
N ALA A 72 0.70 14.70 46.62
CA ALA A 72 -0.04 15.17 45.46
C ALA A 72 0.77 14.73 44.24
N ALA A 73 0.36 13.61 43.66
CA ALA A 73 0.79 13.23 42.33
C ALA A 73 0.27 14.34 41.44
N ALA A 74 1.15 15.29 41.12
CA ALA A 74 0.99 16.09 39.92
C ALA A 74 0.81 15.07 38.81
N SER A 75 -0.46 14.88 38.41
CA SER A 75 -0.82 14.16 37.20
C SER A 75 -0.15 14.96 36.10
N ALA A 76 1.07 14.55 35.74
CA ALA A 76 1.66 14.92 34.47
C ALA A 76 0.61 14.51 33.46
N ALA A 77 -0.11 15.50 32.92
CA ALA A 77 -1.03 15.29 31.83
C ALA A 77 -0.22 14.54 30.77
N ALA A 78 -0.51 13.26 30.61
CA ALA A 78 0.13 12.45 29.59
C ALA A 78 -0.19 13.15 28.28
N THR A 79 0.82 13.75 27.65
CA THR A 79 0.68 14.29 26.30
C THR A 79 0.09 13.16 25.47
N PRO A 80 -1.11 13.34 24.88
CA PRO A 80 -1.72 12.27 24.11
C PRO A 80 -0.72 11.83 23.04
N ALA A 81 -0.46 10.52 22.97
CA ALA A 81 0.41 9.97 21.94
C ALA A 81 -0.16 10.36 20.56
N PRO A 82 0.68 10.78 19.61
CA PRO A 82 0.21 11.16 18.29
C PRO A 82 -0.53 9.98 17.66
N THR A 83 -1.76 10.22 17.22
CA THR A 83 -2.58 9.19 16.57
C THR A 83 -1.98 8.91 15.20
N PRO A 84 -1.58 7.67 14.89
CA PRO A 84 -1.03 7.35 13.57
C PRO A 84 -2.09 7.60 12.50
N ILE A 85 -1.66 8.12 11.35
CA ILE A 85 -2.57 8.30 10.22
C ILE A 85 -3.11 6.95 9.72
N THR A 86 -4.41 6.87 9.49
CA THR A 86 -5.09 5.70 8.95
C THR A 86 -6.15 6.12 7.94
N VAL A 87 -6.55 5.21 7.04
CA VAL A 87 -7.67 5.45 6.11
C VAL A 87 -8.96 4.99 6.78
N ALA A 88 -9.86 5.94 7.02
CA ALA A 88 -11.14 5.70 7.66
C ALA A 88 -12.21 5.28 6.65
N LYS A 89 -12.22 5.91 5.47
CA LYS A 89 -13.24 5.63 4.45
C LYS A 89 -12.72 5.88 3.04
N LEU A 90 -13.12 5.01 2.11
CA LEU A 90 -12.90 5.16 0.68
C LEU A 90 -14.27 5.23 -0.01
N THR A 91 -14.50 6.31 -0.75
CA THR A 91 -15.73 6.53 -1.51
C THR A 91 -15.39 6.78 -2.98
N LEU A 92 -16.01 6.01 -3.87
CA LEU A 92 -15.89 6.20 -5.32
C LEU A 92 -17.09 6.95 -5.89
N GLY A 93 -16.87 7.74 -6.92
CA GLY A 93 -17.94 8.42 -7.64
C GLY A 93 -17.45 9.17 -8.87
N SER A 94 -18.38 9.79 -9.59
CA SER A 94 -18.07 10.51 -10.84
C SER A 94 -18.09 12.03 -10.71
N ALA A 95 -18.43 12.55 -9.52
CA ALA A 95 -18.42 13.97 -9.24
C ALA A 95 -17.95 14.25 -7.80
N VAL A 96 -17.24 15.37 -7.63
CA VAL A 96 -16.77 15.89 -6.34
C VAL A 96 -17.17 17.35 -6.17
N ASN A 97 -17.33 17.79 -4.92
CA ASN A 97 -17.54 19.21 -4.59
C ASN A 97 -16.20 19.93 -4.29
N ALA A 98 -16.28 21.22 -3.94
CA ALA A 98 -15.13 22.03 -3.56
C ALA A 98 -14.41 21.54 -2.29
N GLU A 99 -15.08 20.71 -1.47
CA GLU A 99 -14.56 20.10 -0.24
C GLU A 99 -13.98 18.69 -0.48
N HIS A 100 -13.73 18.31 -1.74
CA HIS A 100 -13.19 16.98 -2.09
C HIS A 100 -14.08 15.81 -1.66
N GLN A 101 -15.37 16.06 -1.45
CA GLN A 101 -16.36 15.02 -1.15
C GLN A 101 -17.07 14.58 -2.42
N ILE A 102 -17.35 13.29 -2.51
CA ILE A 102 -18.05 12.69 -3.64
C ILE A 102 -19.53 13.04 -3.56
N THR A 103 -20.03 13.80 -4.52
CA THR A 103 -21.46 14.19 -4.61
C THR A 103 -22.29 13.14 -5.35
N ARG A 104 -21.67 12.35 -6.21
CA ARG A 104 -22.31 11.26 -6.95
C ARG A 104 -21.63 9.93 -6.67
N PRO A 105 -21.85 9.35 -5.47
CA PRO A 105 -21.22 8.10 -5.10
C PRO A 105 -21.79 6.93 -5.91
N GLY A 106 -20.92 6.02 -6.31
CA GLY A 106 -21.30 4.84 -7.08
C GLY A 106 -20.10 3.95 -7.36
N THR A 107 -20.39 2.67 -7.58
CA THR A 107 -19.39 1.65 -7.95
C THR A 107 -19.63 1.13 -9.37
N ARG A 108 -20.49 1.80 -10.13
CA ARG A 108 -20.79 1.49 -11.53
C ARG A 108 -20.68 2.76 -12.34
N PHE A 109 -19.80 2.76 -13.33
CA PHE A 109 -19.52 3.90 -14.18
C PHE A 109 -19.79 3.57 -15.64
N ALA A 110 -20.11 4.60 -16.42
CA ALA A 110 -20.22 4.48 -17.85
C ALA A 110 -18.83 4.38 -18.48
N SER A 111 -18.67 3.59 -19.54
CA SER A 111 -17.42 3.57 -20.33
C SER A 111 -17.12 4.90 -21.04
N ASP A 112 -18.13 5.75 -21.20
CA ASP A 112 -18.04 7.15 -21.65
C ASP A 112 -17.53 8.13 -20.57
N GLU A 113 -17.62 7.76 -19.28
CA GLU A 113 -17.26 8.64 -18.17
C GLU A 113 -15.76 8.93 -18.21
N LYS A 114 -15.35 10.11 -18.67
CA LYS A 114 -13.93 10.44 -18.84
C LYS A 114 -13.14 10.46 -17.54
N THR A 115 -13.81 10.72 -16.42
CA THR A 115 -13.16 10.94 -15.13
C THR A 115 -13.87 10.19 -14.00
N ILE A 116 -13.10 9.46 -13.21
CA ILE A 116 -13.56 8.78 -12.00
C ILE A 116 -12.78 9.36 -10.81
N TYR A 117 -13.48 9.57 -9.70
CA TYR A 117 -12.92 10.12 -8.48
C TYR A 117 -12.96 9.09 -7.35
N ALA A 118 -11.87 9.01 -6.59
CA ALA A 118 -11.78 8.26 -5.35
C ALA A 118 -11.47 9.24 -4.22
N SER A 119 -12.43 9.46 -3.33
CA SER A 119 -12.25 10.26 -2.12
C SER A 119 -11.89 9.34 -0.96
N VAL A 120 -10.78 9.65 -0.31
CA VAL A 120 -10.20 8.92 0.81
C VAL A 120 -10.27 9.83 2.02
N ALA A 121 -11.09 9.47 2.99
CA ALA A 121 -11.05 10.08 4.31
C ALA A 121 -9.95 9.39 5.12
N THR A 122 -8.96 10.16 5.53
CA THR A 122 -7.91 9.76 6.47
C THR A 122 -8.15 10.39 7.82
N GLU A 123 -7.80 9.69 8.89
CA GLU A 123 -7.87 10.16 10.27
C GLU A 123 -6.51 10.03 10.93
N GLY A 124 -6.25 10.84 11.96
CA GLY A 124 -4.98 10.89 12.67
C GLY A 124 -4.02 11.95 12.12
N GLN A 125 -2.75 11.83 12.50
CA GLN A 125 -1.74 12.86 12.26
C GLN A 125 -0.59 12.27 11.44
N SER A 126 -0.13 12.99 10.42
CA SER A 126 1.12 12.72 9.73
C SER A 126 1.71 13.98 9.11
N ARG A 127 3.03 14.12 9.16
CA ARG A 127 3.75 15.21 8.50
C ARG A 127 4.24 14.83 7.10
N ASP A 128 4.39 13.54 6.84
CA ASP A 128 5.04 13.00 5.64
C ASP A 128 4.39 11.66 5.22
N ALA A 129 3.06 11.62 5.12
CA ALA A 129 2.37 10.41 4.65
C ALA A 129 2.25 10.40 3.13
N THR A 130 2.51 9.25 2.52
CA THR A 130 2.32 9.08 1.07
C THR A 130 1.11 8.19 0.80
N LEU A 131 0.05 8.75 0.26
CA LEU A 131 -1.08 7.98 -0.27
C LEU A 131 -0.85 7.63 -1.74
N ASN A 132 -1.15 6.40 -2.12
CA ASN A 132 -1.01 5.92 -3.47
C ASN A 132 -2.30 5.22 -3.90
N ALA A 133 -2.97 5.76 -4.92
CA ALA A 133 -4.17 5.18 -5.50
C ALA A 133 -3.80 4.41 -6.77
N THR A 134 -3.82 3.10 -6.69
CA THR A 134 -3.51 2.19 -7.80
C THR A 134 -4.80 1.64 -8.39
N TRP A 135 -5.07 2.00 -9.64
CA TRP A 135 -6.24 1.59 -10.40
C TRP A 135 -5.87 0.42 -11.31
N ARG A 136 -6.56 -0.71 -11.15
CA ARG A 136 -6.33 -1.92 -11.94
C ARG A 136 -7.62 -2.38 -12.59
N TYR A 137 -7.51 -2.79 -13.84
CA TYR A 137 -8.54 -3.52 -14.56
C TYR A 137 -8.37 -5.00 -14.26
N LEU A 138 -9.39 -5.64 -13.69
CA LEU A 138 -9.31 -7.00 -13.19
C LEU A 138 -9.66 -8.07 -14.23
N GLU A 139 -10.21 -7.69 -15.38
CA GLU A 139 -10.51 -8.67 -16.42
C GLU A 139 -9.24 -9.20 -17.10
N GLY A 140 -9.33 -10.44 -17.60
CA GLY A 140 -8.21 -11.11 -18.24
C GLY A 140 -7.05 -11.36 -17.28
N LYS A 141 -5.93 -10.66 -17.48
CA LYS A 141 -4.68 -10.88 -16.71
C LYS A 141 -4.47 -9.89 -15.57
N GLY A 142 -5.38 -8.93 -15.37
CA GLY A 142 -5.20 -7.88 -14.36
C GLY A 142 -4.22 -6.77 -14.82
N GLN A 143 -4.70 -5.78 -15.56
CA GLN A 143 -3.88 -4.69 -16.10
C GLN A 143 -3.81 -3.49 -15.14
N LEU A 144 -2.64 -2.87 -14.98
CA LEU A 144 -2.53 -1.58 -14.29
C LEU A 144 -3.05 -0.48 -15.22
N VAL A 145 -4.07 0.24 -14.78
CA VAL A 145 -4.70 1.32 -15.55
C VAL A 145 -4.03 2.64 -15.24
N SER A 146 -3.85 2.94 -13.95
CA SER A 146 -3.20 4.16 -13.51
C SER A 146 -2.71 4.00 -12.07
N SER A 147 -1.70 4.77 -11.68
CA SER A 147 -1.21 4.84 -10.30
C SER A 147 -0.89 6.29 -9.99
N ILE A 148 -1.48 6.81 -8.91
CA ILE A 148 -1.39 8.21 -8.53
C ILE A 148 -0.90 8.28 -7.10
N SER A 149 0.31 8.81 -6.92
CA SER A 149 0.90 9.05 -5.60
C SER A 149 0.71 10.51 -5.19
N GLN A 150 0.31 10.74 -3.95
CA GLN A 150 0.23 12.07 -3.34
C GLN A 150 0.80 12.03 -1.94
N SER A 151 1.71 12.95 -1.65
CA SER A 151 2.16 13.23 -0.29
C SER A 151 1.12 14.12 0.41
N ILE A 152 0.79 13.78 1.65
CA ILE A 152 -0.14 14.50 2.49
C ILE A 152 0.49 14.77 3.85
N ALA A 153 0.25 15.98 4.36
CA ALA A 153 0.56 16.38 5.72
C ALA A 153 -0.75 16.84 6.36
N THR A 154 -1.21 16.13 7.38
CA THR A 154 -2.44 16.45 8.11
C THR A 154 -2.24 16.29 9.60
N ASP A 155 -2.85 17.16 10.37
CA ASP A 155 -2.88 17.11 11.83
C ASP A 155 -4.32 16.78 12.31
N GLY A 156 -5.01 15.89 11.59
CA GLY A 156 -6.37 15.48 11.90
C GLY A 156 -7.11 14.83 10.72
N PRO A 157 -8.44 14.68 10.84
CA PRO A 157 -9.28 14.14 9.77
C PRO A 157 -9.15 14.99 8.50
N ALA A 158 -8.76 14.36 7.40
CA ALA A 158 -8.55 14.99 6.11
C ALA A 158 -9.17 14.14 5.00
N ILE A 159 -9.59 14.82 3.92
CA ILE A 159 -10.19 14.16 2.76
C ILE A 159 -9.28 14.41 1.56
N THR A 160 -8.71 13.33 1.02
CA THR A 160 -7.86 13.36 -0.17
C THR A 160 -8.63 12.74 -1.33
N THR A 161 -8.77 13.48 -2.43
CA THR A 161 -9.42 12.96 -3.63
C THR A 161 -8.40 12.67 -4.72
N PHE A 162 -8.39 11.43 -5.20
CA PHE A 162 -7.67 11.01 -6.38
C PHE A 162 -8.58 11.07 -7.60
N LYS A 163 -8.11 11.74 -8.65
CA LYS A 163 -8.79 11.84 -9.93
C LYS A 163 -8.06 10.97 -10.94
N VAL A 164 -8.76 10.01 -11.53
CA VAL A 164 -8.27 9.26 -12.69
C VAL A 164 -9.05 9.69 -13.92
N GLN A 165 -8.35 10.03 -14.99
CA GLN A 165 -8.96 10.47 -16.25
C GLN A 165 -8.45 9.62 -17.40
N ASN A 166 -9.36 9.21 -18.27
CA ASN A 166 -9.08 8.53 -19.51
C ASN A 166 -9.70 9.36 -20.65
N PRO A 167 -8.91 9.93 -21.58
CA PRO A 167 -9.45 10.68 -22.72
C PRO A 167 -10.21 9.77 -23.70
N ASP A 168 -9.89 8.48 -23.72
CA ASP A 168 -10.56 7.46 -24.52
C ASP A 168 -11.80 6.89 -23.80
N LEU A 169 -12.34 5.78 -24.28
CA LEU A 169 -13.37 5.02 -23.58
C LEU A 169 -12.71 4.07 -22.58
N TRP A 170 -13.28 3.96 -21.40
CA TRP A 170 -12.84 2.94 -20.45
C TRP A 170 -13.23 1.55 -20.94
N PRO A 171 -12.32 0.56 -20.89
CA PRO A 171 -12.67 -0.83 -21.15
C PRO A 171 -13.82 -1.28 -20.24
N GLU A 172 -14.80 -1.98 -20.78
CA GLU A 172 -15.89 -2.55 -19.99
C GLU A 172 -15.40 -3.74 -19.14
N GLY A 173 -15.91 -3.86 -17.92
CA GLY A 173 -15.61 -4.94 -17.00
C GLY A 173 -15.28 -4.45 -15.59
N LYS A 174 -14.61 -5.32 -14.83
CA LYS A 174 -14.34 -5.10 -13.41
C LYS A 174 -13.02 -4.38 -13.19
N TYR A 175 -13.03 -3.45 -12.26
CA TYR A 175 -11.89 -2.66 -11.84
C TYR A 175 -11.74 -2.70 -10.32
N LYS A 176 -10.54 -2.36 -9.87
CA LYS A 176 -10.22 -2.20 -8.47
C LYS A 176 -9.32 -0.99 -8.29
N VAL A 177 -9.68 -0.13 -7.37
CA VAL A 177 -8.75 0.85 -6.80
C VAL A 177 -8.20 0.28 -5.50
N GLU A 178 -6.90 0.43 -5.31
CA GLU A 178 -6.19 0.06 -4.09
C GLU A 178 -5.49 1.31 -3.57
N ILE A 179 -5.79 1.67 -2.32
CA ILE A 179 -5.18 2.79 -1.62
C ILE A 179 -4.12 2.23 -0.69
N SER A 180 -2.89 2.67 -0.94
CA SER A 180 -1.75 2.37 -0.09
C SER A 180 -1.30 3.61 0.65
N LEU A 181 -0.97 3.45 1.92
CA LEU A 181 -0.39 4.48 2.77
C LEU A 181 1.05 4.07 3.08
N ASP A 182 2.02 4.89 2.68
CA ASP A 182 3.47 4.63 2.83
C ASP A 182 3.89 3.28 2.25
N GLY A 183 3.31 2.94 1.10
CA GLY A 183 3.53 1.68 0.39
C GLY A 183 2.79 0.47 0.97
N LYS A 184 2.03 0.63 2.07
CA LYS A 184 1.22 -0.43 2.67
C LYS A 184 -0.23 -0.32 2.19
N PRO A 185 -0.82 -1.33 1.54
CA PRO A 185 -2.22 -1.30 1.15
C PRO A 185 -3.11 -1.26 2.41
N VAL A 186 -3.94 -0.23 2.52
CA VAL A 186 -4.81 0.01 3.69
C VAL A 186 -6.29 -0.07 3.33
N ALA A 187 -6.66 0.25 2.09
CA ALA A 187 -8.03 0.15 1.61
C ALA A 187 -8.06 -0.28 0.14
N GLN A 188 -9.13 -0.93 -0.27
CA GLN A 188 -9.37 -1.26 -1.67
C GLN A 188 -10.86 -1.25 -1.95
N GLN A 189 -11.24 -0.81 -3.15
CA GLN A 189 -12.62 -0.75 -3.58
C GLN A 189 -12.72 -1.30 -5.00
N SER A 190 -13.56 -2.30 -5.18
CA SER A 190 -13.94 -2.80 -6.49
C SER A 190 -15.10 -1.98 -7.08
N PHE A 191 -15.06 -1.80 -8.39
CA PHE A 191 -16.09 -1.13 -9.16
C PHE A 191 -16.17 -1.72 -10.56
N GLU A 192 -17.24 -1.43 -11.27
CA GLU A 192 -17.49 -1.93 -12.62
C GLU A 192 -17.67 -0.76 -13.58
N ILE A 193 -17.15 -0.93 -14.79
CA ILE A 193 -17.41 -0.03 -15.90
C ILE A 193 -18.22 -0.79 -16.94
N SER A 194 -19.33 -0.24 -17.34
CA SER A 194 -20.19 -0.81 -18.37
C SER A 194 -20.66 0.28 -19.32
N LYS A 195 -21.09 -0.13 -20.50
CA LYS A 195 -21.78 0.79 -21.42
C LYS A 195 -23.10 1.24 -20.79
N ARG A 196 -23.46 2.51 -20.98
CA ARG A 196 -24.79 3.01 -20.58
C ARG A 196 -25.90 2.33 -21.34
#